data_AF-A0A2A5YYP3-F1
#
_entry.id   AF-A0A2A5YYP3-F1
#
_cell.length_a   1.000
_cell.length_b   1.000
_cell.length_c   1.000
_cell.angle_alpha   90.00
_cell.angle_beta   90.00
_cell.angle_gamma   90.00
#
_symmetry.space_group_name_H-M   'P 1'
#
loop_
_entity.id
_entity.type
_entity.pdbx_description
1 polymer ?
#
loop_
_entity_poly.entity_id
_entity_poly.type
_entity_poly.pdbx_seq_one_letter_code
_entity_poly.pdbx_strand_id
1 'polypeptide(L)'
;MATTPKMTHAYDVRITYYCDGDVFATETMRVETCAGDDVWAAIRETAENCACFNERIPDLSYEIEFLPPDPTEPPPGVGQGAVKPVCSRCGSDTLVRDACVRWDIETQKWDLSDSYECTICDLCGSESDDLAKWVPAGDVTPLDTFSAELAAKLNVEGLSERPDFQRFCFDHCLHQSVDEAAAAWWTSGETNP
;
A
#
# COMPACT_ATOMS: atom_id res chain seq x y z
N MET A 1 -10.11 -22.46 4.67
CA MET A 1 -9.56 -22.11 6.00
C MET A 1 -9.00 -20.71 5.88
N ALA A 2 -9.61 -19.74 6.56
CA ALA A 2 -9.17 -18.35 6.51
C ALA A 2 -7.91 -18.18 7.35
N THR A 3 -6.82 -17.70 6.74
CA THR A 3 -5.60 -17.33 7.44
C THR A 3 -5.88 -16.02 8.16
N THR A 4 -6.03 -16.05 9.49
CA THR A 4 -6.16 -14.83 10.28
C THR A 4 -4.91 -13.98 10.06
N PRO A 5 -5.03 -12.69 9.69
CA PRO A 5 -3.89 -11.80 9.56
C PRO A 5 -3.20 -11.70 10.93
N LYS A 6 -1.93 -12.13 10.99
CA LYS A 6 -1.11 -12.03 12.20
C LYS A 6 -0.69 -10.56 12.29
N MET A 7 -1.10 -9.87 13.36
CA MET A 7 -0.70 -8.47 13.56
C MET A 7 0.81 -8.40 13.80
N THR A 8 1.49 -7.65 12.94
CA THR A 8 2.94 -7.40 13.01
C THR A 8 3.15 -5.96 13.51
N HIS A 9 4.08 -5.78 14.43
CA HIS A 9 4.54 -4.47 14.91
C HIS A 9 5.96 -4.23 14.40
N ALA A 10 6.23 -3.03 13.90
CA ALA A 10 7.56 -2.61 13.47
C ALA A 10 8.16 -1.65 14.51
N TYR A 11 9.46 -1.83 14.78
CA TYR A 11 10.24 -0.99 15.69
C TYR A 11 11.48 -0.48 14.97
N ASP A 12 11.68 0.84 14.98
CA ASP A 12 12.93 1.43 14.52
C ASP A 12 13.90 1.55 15.70
N VAL A 13 15.07 0.94 15.52
CA VAL A 13 16.10 0.87 16.57
C VAL A 13 17.42 1.35 16.03
N ARG A 14 18.13 2.12 16.85
CA ARG A 14 19.52 2.47 16.62
C ARG A 14 20.40 1.50 17.40
N ILE A 15 21.32 0.85 16.70
CA ILE A 15 22.33 -0.02 17.28
C ILE A 15 23.68 0.66 17.16
N THR A 16 24.31 0.93 18.29
CA THR A 16 25.65 1.54 18.36
C THR A 16 26.64 0.47 18.75
N TYR A 17 27.64 0.21 17.91
CA TYR A 17 28.67 -0.79 18.14
C TYR A 17 29.97 -0.14 18.62
N TYR A 18 30.60 -0.77 19.61
CA TYR A 18 31.80 -0.30 20.29
C TYR A 18 32.95 -1.31 20.15
N CYS A 19 34.17 -0.79 20.06
CA CYS A 19 35.43 -1.55 20.10
C CYS A 19 36.31 -0.89 21.16
N ASP A 20 36.71 -1.63 22.19
CA ASP A 20 37.45 -1.10 23.35
C ASP A 20 36.79 0.13 24.01
N GLY A 21 35.46 0.19 23.99
CA GLY A 21 34.66 1.30 24.53
C GLY A 21 34.48 2.49 23.59
N ASP A 22 35.11 2.51 22.42
CA ASP A 22 34.94 3.56 21.41
C ASP A 22 33.90 3.16 20.35
N VAL A 23 33.01 4.08 19.99
CA VAL A 23 32.02 3.87 18.91
C VAL A 23 32.76 3.73 17.57
N PHE A 24 32.54 2.62 16.86
CA PHE A 24 33.07 2.44 15.50
C PHE A 24 31.99 2.36 14.42
N ALA A 25 30.75 2.01 14.79
CA ALA A 25 29.62 1.98 13.86
C ALA A 25 28.30 2.30 14.57
N THR A 26 27.36 2.86 13.81
CA THR A 26 25.99 3.10 14.25
C THR A 26 25.06 2.79 13.10
N GLU A 27 24.15 1.86 13.31
CA GLU A 27 23.19 1.40 12.31
C GLU A 27 21.78 1.69 12.80
N THR A 28 20.91 2.08 11.87
CA THR A 28 19.47 2.20 12.14
C THR A 28 18.75 1.08 11.40
N MET A 29 17.97 0.29 12.11
CA MET A 29 17.33 -0.91 11.58
C MET A 29 15.86 -0.95 11.97
N ARG A 30 15.04 -1.48 11.05
CA ARG A 30 13.62 -1.73 11.27
C ARG A 30 13.42 -3.22 11.60
N VAL A 31 12.86 -3.51 12.77
CA VAL A 31 12.61 -4.87 13.26
C VAL A 31 11.11 -5.11 13.34
N GLU A 32 10.64 -6.14 12.64
CA GLU A 32 9.24 -6.55 12.62
C GLU A 32 9.00 -7.78 13.50
N THR A 33 7.99 -7.72 14.37
CA THR A 33 7.65 -8.83 15.27
C THR A 33 6.16 -9.09 15.27
N CYS A 34 5.74 -10.35 15.43
CA CYS A 34 4.32 -10.65 15.58
C CYS A 34 3.84 -10.35 17.00
N ALA A 35 2.53 -10.18 17.17
CA ALA A 35 1.93 -10.04 18.49
C ALA A 35 2.28 -11.24 19.41
N GLY A 36 2.98 -10.96 20.52
CA GLY A 36 3.39 -11.94 21.52
C GLY A 36 4.85 -12.43 21.42
N ASP A 37 5.57 -12.04 20.37
CA ASP A 37 7.00 -12.36 20.24
C ASP A 37 7.87 -11.46 21.15
N ASP A 38 9.03 -11.97 21.59
CA ASP A 38 9.99 -11.19 22.37
C ASP A 38 10.74 -10.21 21.46
N VAL A 39 10.31 -8.95 21.48
CA VAL A 39 10.87 -7.85 20.70
C VAL A 39 12.37 -7.69 20.93
N TRP A 40 12.82 -7.84 22.17
CA TRP A 40 14.25 -7.69 22.49
C TRP A 40 15.08 -8.85 21.96
N ALA A 41 14.52 -10.06 21.90
CA ALA A 41 15.19 -11.19 21.27
C ALA A 41 15.35 -10.96 19.76
N ALA A 42 14.29 -10.50 19.08
CA ALA A 42 14.33 -10.20 17.65
C ALA A 42 15.34 -9.09 17.31
N ILE A 43 15.41 -8.04 18.14
CA ILE A 43 16.38 -6.95 17.92
C ILE A 43 17.82 -7.43 18.16
N ARG A 44 18.07 -8.23 19.20
CA ARG A 44 19.42 -8.80 19.42
C ARG A 44 19.85 -9.69 18.27
N GLU A 45 18.98 -10.57 17.80
CA GLU A 45 19.26 -11.40 16.63
C GLU A 45 19.58 -10.55 15.39
N THR A 46 18.83 -9.46 15.18
CA THR A 46 19.09 -8.51 14.09
C THR A 46 20.46 -7.82 14.27
N ALA A 47 20.78 -7.38 15.48
CA ALA A 47 22.06 -6.73 15.79
C ALA A 47 23.24 -7.68 15.58
N GLU A 48 23.10 -8.95 15.94
CA GLU A 48 24.13 -9.98 15.85
C GLU A 48 24.32 -10.52 14.42
N ASN A 49 23.28 -10.42 13.58
CA ASN A 49 23.36 -10.74 12.15
C ASN A 49 23.86 -9.56 11.29
N CYS A 50 24.09 -8.39 11.88
CA CYS A 50 24.64 -7.24 11.17
C CYS A 50 26.11 -7.47 10.77
N ALA A 51 26.52 -6.91 9.63
CA ALA A 51 27.93 -6.91 9.21
C ALA A 51 28.88 -6.25 10.24
N CYS A 52 28.37 -5.33 11.06
CA CYS A 52 29.11 -4.67 12.14
C CYS A 52 29.33 -5.58 13.36
N PHE A 53 28.53 -6.64 13.53
CA PHE A 53 28.73 -7.60 14.60
C PHE A 53 29.69 -8.70 14.14
N ASN A 54 30.94 -8.60 14.58
CA ASN A 54 31.98 -9.54 14.23
C ASN A 54 32.84 -9.87 15.46
N GLU A 55 32.79 -11.12 15.91
CA GLU A 55 33.51 -11.60 17.10
C GLU A 55 35.04 -11.39 17.07
N ARG A 56 35.61 -11.05 15.90
CA ARG A 56 37.02 -10.70 15.76
C ARG A 56 37.35 -9.28 16.21
N ILE A 57 36.35 -8.43 16.43
CA ILE A 57 36.52 -7.06 16.91
C ILE A 57 36.86 -7.12 18.41
N PRO A 58 38.00 -6.53 18.85
CA PRO A 58 38.38 -6.51 20.26
C PRO A 58 37.33 -5.83 21.15
N ASP A 59 37.03 -6.45 22.30
CA ASP A 59 36.09 -5.95 23.31
C ASP A 59 34.76 -5.45 22.70
N LEU A 60 34.26 -6.19 21.70
CA LEU A 60 33.03 -5.85 20.99
C LEU A 60 31.85 -5.80 21.96
N SER A 61 31.19 -4.65 21.99
CA SER A 61 29.90 -4.48 22.66
C SER A 61 28.97 -3.64 21.80
N TYR A 62 27.67 -3.67 22.10
CA TYR A 62 26.69 -2.85 21.42
C TYR A 62 25.62 -2.37 22.38
N GLU A 63 25.04 -1.22 22.06
CA GLU A 63 23.91 -0.63 22.76
C GLU A 63 22.74 -0.50 21.80
N ILE A 64 21.54 -0.79 22.29
CA ILE A 64 20.29 -0.68 21.55
C ILE A 64 19.49 0.47 22.13
N GLU A 65 19.10 1.39 21.26
CA GLU A 65 18.20 2.48 21.58
C GLU A 65 16.95 2.36 20.69
N PHE A 66 15.78 2.31 21.31
CA PHE A 66 14.53 2.50 20.56
C PHE A 66 14.44 3.94 20.14
N LEU A 67 14.42 4.16 18.83
CA LEU A 67 14.18 5.50 18.34
C LEU A 67 12.70 5.80 18.54
N PRO A 68 12.36 7.00 19.06
CA PRO A 68 10.99 7.47 18.93
C PRO A 68 10.65 7.45 17.44
N PRO A 69 9.41 7.11 17.07
CA PRO A 69 8.97 7.25 15.67
C PRO A 69 9.35 8.66 15.21
N ASP A 70 10.10 8.74 14.12
CA ASP A 70 10.60 10.01 13.61
C ASP A 70 9.40 10.95 13.44
N PRO A 71 9.36 12.13 14.09
CA PRO A 71 8.22 13.04 13.96
C PRO A 71 8.00 13.55 12.52
N THR A 72 8.95 13.30 11.61
CA THR A 72 8.85 13.54 10.17
C THR A 72 8.59 12.27 9.35
N GLU A 73 8.73 11.08 9.92
CA GLU A 73 8.32 9.81 9.30
C GLU A 73 6.90 9.45 9.80
N PRO A 74 5.86 9.55 8.96
CA PRO A 74 4.52 9.25 9.41
C PRO A 74 4.43 7.78 9.84
N PRO A 75 3.72 7.47 10.94
CA PRO A 75 3.44 6.07 11.30
C PRO A 75 2.81 5.36 10.10
N PRO A 76 3.15 4.08 9.84
CA PRO A 76 2.55 3.34 8.74
C PRO A 76 1.02 3.37 8.91
N GLY A 77 0.35 4.14 8.05
CA GLY A 77 -1.10 4.18 7.94
C GLY A 77 -1.87 5.21 8.79
N VAL A 78 -1.25 6.20 9.43
CA VAL A 78 -2.03 7.25 10.14
C VAL A 78 -1.59 8.68 9.76
N GLY A 79 -2.18 9.20 8.68
CA GLY A 79 -2.85 10.50 8.76
C GLY A 79 -2.04 11.79 8.63
N GLN A 80 -0.89 11.82 7.94
CA GLN A 80 -0.38 13.06 7.34
C GLN A 80 0.10 12.80 5.91
N GLY A 81 -0.67 13.28 4.92
CA GLY A 81 -0.21 13.39 3.54
C GLY A 81 -0.14 12.09 2.73
N ALA A 82 -0.87 11.03 3.11
CA ALA A 82 -1.07 9.90 2.21
C ALA A 82 -1.62 10.44 0.88
N VAL A 83 -0.98 10.08 -0.23
CA VAL A 83 -1.40 10.48 -1.57
C VAL A 83 -1.74 9.26 -2.40
N LYS A 84 -2.69 9.43 -3.33
CA LYS A 84 -3.01 8.45 -4.36
C LYS A 84 -2.81 9.07 -5.74
N PRO A 85 -2.43 8.28 -6.76
CA PRO A 85 -2.37 8.76 -8.12
C PRO A 85 -3.78 8.75 -8.73
N VAL A 86 -4.19 9.86 -9.34
CA VAL A 86 -5.42 9.97 -10.13
C VAL A 86 -5.10 10.36 -11.56
N CYS A 87 -5.93 9.90 -12.49
CA CYS A 87 -5.85 10.23 -13.90
C CYS A 87 -6.04 11.73 -14.09
N SER A 88 -5.07 12.40 -14.72
CA SER A 88 -5.13 13.82 -15.05
C SER A 88 -6.23 14.17 -16.07
N ARG A 89 -6.83 13.18 -16.73
CA ARG A 89 -7.93 13.34 -17.71
C ARG A 89 -9.31 13.21 -17.09
N CYS A 90 -9.55 12.15 -16.32
CA CYS A 90 -10.89 11.83 -15.80
C CYS A 90 -11.00 11.84 -14.27
N GLY A 91 -9.89 11.94 -13.53
CA GLY A 91 -9.88 11.95 -12.06
C GLY A 91 -10.03 10.57 -11.39
N SER A 92 -10.09 9.47 -12.14
CA SER A 92 -10.09 8.11 -11.56
C SER A 92 -8.76 7.76 -10.91
N ASP A 93 -8.77 7.01 -9.81
CA ASP A 93 -7.57 6.41 -9.20
C ASP A 93 -7.26 4.99 -9.71
N THR A 94 -8.05 4.50 -10.67
CA THR A 94 -7.81 3.21 -11.35
C THR A 94 -6.76 3.37 -12.45
N LEU A 95 -5.49 3.45 -12.06
CA LEU A 95 -4.33 3.56 -12.94
C LEU A 95 -3.50 2.27 -12.92
N VAL A 96 -3.04 1.85 -14.10
CA VAL A 96 -2.19 0.68 -14.33
C VAL A 96 -0.88 1.10 -14.98
N ARG A 97 0.20 0.39 -14.68
CA ARG A 97 1.51 0.55 -15.34
C ARG A 97 1.98 -0.78 -15.86
N ASP A 98 2.57 -0.76 -17.05
CA ASP A 98 3.23 -1.94 -17.60
C ASP A 98 4.55 -2.22 -16.90
N ALA A 99 4.87 -3.50 -16.76
CA ALA A 99 6.08 -3.93 -16.09
C ALA A 99 6.71 -5.15 -16.77
N CYS A 100 8.03 -5.24 -16.70
CA CYS A 100 8.79 -6.42 -17.07
C CYS A 100 9.01 -7.29 -15.84
N VAL A 101 8.59 -8.55 -15.92
CA VAL A 101 8.95 -9.57 -14.93
C VAL A 101 10.00 -10.52 -15.50
N ARG A 102 10.95 -10.94 -14.66
CA ARG A 102 11.99 -11.91 -14.99
C ARG A 102 11.78 -13.17 -14.16
N TRP A 103 11.95 -14.33 -14.81
CA TRP A 103 11.93 -15.59 -14.10
C TRP A 103 13.23 -15.75 -13.31
N ASP A 104 13.11 -15.85 -11.99
CA ASP A 104 14.22 -16.15 -11.10
C ASP A 104 14.35 -17.68 -10.94
N ILE A 105 15.56 -18.19 -11.22
CA ILE A 105 15.84 -19.63 -11.22
C ILE A 105 16.03 -20.16 -9.79
N GLU A 106 16.50 -19.35 -8.85
CA GLU A 106 16.75 -19.75 -7.47
C GLU A 106 15.44 -19.79 -6.66
N THR A 107 14.61 -18.76 -6.82
CA THR A 107 13.34 -18.62 -6.10
C THR A 107 12.17 -19.30 -6.83
N GLN A 108 12.35 -19.67 -8.11
CA GLN A 108 11.34 -20.28 -8.98
C GLN A 108 10.06 -19.44 -9.06
N LYS A 109 10.22 -18.13 -9.21
CA LYS A 109 9.13 -17.15 -9.26
C LYS A 109 9.38 -16.10 -10.33
N TRP A 110 8.31 -15.39 -10.71
CA TRP A 110 8.40 -14.18 -11.50
C TRP A 110 8.68 -13.00 -10.58
N ASP A 111 9.83 -12.35 -10.78
CA ASP A 111 10.23 -11.17 -10.03
C ASP A 111 10.13 -9.91 -10.91
N LEU A 112 9.64 -8.82 -10.33
CA LEU A 112 9.59 -7.53 -11.00
C LEU A 112 11.02 -7.07 -11.30
N SER A 113 11.33 -6.90 -12.58
CA SER A 113 12.67 -6.53 -13.04
C SER A 113 12.78 -5.07 -13.47
N ASP A 114 11.69 -4.51 -14.02
CA ASP A 114 11.61 -3.11 -14.40
C ASP A 114 10.14 -2.71 -14.57
N SER A 115 9.86 -1.41 -14.54
CA SER A 115 8.55 -0.84 -14.87
C SER A 115 8.69 0.11 -16.04
N TYR A 116 7.75 0.06 -17.00
CA TYR A 116 7.72 1.02 -18.09
C TYR A 116 7.10 2.35 -17.64
N GLU A 117 7.43 3.42 -18.37
CA GLU A 117 6.97 4.77 -18.03
C GLU A 117 5.51 5.02 -18.41
N CYS A 118 4.91 4.19 -19.27
CA CYS A 118 3.53 4.36 -19.70
C CYS A 118 2.54 4.03 -18.56
N THR A 119 1.69 5.01 -18.23
CA THR A 119 0.57 4.84 -17.30
C THR A 119 -0.74 4.84 -18.08
N ILE A 120 -1.60 3.85 -17.79
CA ILE A 120 -2.90 3.64 -18.44
C ILE A 120 -3.99 3.87 -17.40
N CYS A 121 -5.05 4.58 -17.77
CA CYS A 121 -6.25 4.71 -16.94
C CYS A 121 -7.32 3.71 -17.37
N ASP A 122 -7.65 2.74 -16.52
CA ASP A 122 -8.66 1.72 -16.83
C ASP A 122 -10.04 2.33 -17.07
N LEU A 123 -10.33 3.50 -16.49
CA LEU A 123 -11.65 4.11 -16.58
C LEU A 123 -11.88 4.82 -17.93
N CYS A 124 -10.93 5.65 -18.37
CA CYS A 124 -11.08 6.46 -19.58
C CYS A 124 -10.24 5.97 -20.77
N GLY A 125 -9.41 4.94 -20.57
CA GLY A 125 -8.51 4.39 -21.60
C GLY A 125 -7.41 5.34 -22.05
N SER A 126 -7.17 6.45 -21.34
CA SER A 126 -6.04 7.34 -21.66
C SER A 126 -4.72 6.70 -21.27
N GLU A 127 -3.69 6.95 -22.08
CA GLU A 127 -2.34 6.41 -21.91
C GLU A 127 -1.33 7.56 -22.00
N SER A 128 -0.44 7.70 -21.04
CA SER A 128 0.65 8.71 -21.05
C SER A 128 1.64 8.46 -19.90
N ASP A 129 2.89 8.87 -20.08
CA ASP A 129 3.91 8.84 -19.03
C ASP A 129 3.59 9.81 -17.87
N ASP A 130 2.91 10.93 -18.18
CA ASP A 130 2.52 11.98 -17.23
C ASP A 130 1.03 11.89 -16.80
N LEU A 131 0.40 10.72 -16.95
CA LEU A 131 -1.04 10.58 -16.70
C LEU A 131 -1.39 10.72 -15.21
N ALA A 132 -0.47 10.35 -14.32
CA ALA A 132 -0.69 10.34 -12.88
C ALA A 132 -0.52 11.73 -12.25
N LYS A 133 -1.58 12.22 -11.61
CA LYS A 133 -1.56 13.37 -10.70
C LYS A 133 -1.72 12.87 -9.27
N TRP A 134 -0.84 13.30 -8.37
CA TRP A 134 -0.94 12.94 -6.95
C TRP A 134 -1.91 13.86 -6.22
N VAL A 135 -2.87 13.26 -5.52
CA VAL A 135 -3.85 13.95 -4.67
C VAL A 135 -3.86 13.31 -3.29
N PRO A 136 -4.31 13.99 -2.22
CA PRO A 136 -4.54 13.35 -0.93
C PRO A 136 -5.38 12.07 -1.08
N ALA A 137 -5.01 11.01 -0.35
CA ALA A 137 -5.65 9.70 -0.47
C ALA A 137 -7.13 9.72 -0.11
N GLY A 138 -7.55 10.66 0.74
CA GLY A 138 -8.95 10.89 1.11
C GLY A 138 -9.76 11.69 0.10
N ASP A 139 -9.15 12.16 -1.00
CA ASP A 139 -9.90 12.86 -2.04
C ASP A 139 -10.87 11.91 -2.74
N VAL A 140 -12.13 12.34 -2.81
CA VAL A 140 -13.23 11.61 -3.44
C VAL A 140 -13.06 11.70 -4.95
N THR A 141 -13.02 10.55 -5.63
CA THR A 141 -12.95 10.51 -7.10
C THR A 141 -14.32 10.74 -7.73
N PRO A 142 -14.38 11.04 -9.04
CA PRO A 142 -15.64 11.07 -9.77
C PRO A 142 -16.39 9.73 -9.72
N LEU A 143 -15.67 8.61 -9.74
CA LEU A 143 -16.26 7.27 -9.61
C LEU A 143 -16.87 7.06 -8.20
N ASP A 144 -16.18 7.48 -7.15
CA ASP A 144 -16.70 7.42 -5.76
C ASP A 144 -17.98 8.25 -5.62
N THR A 145 -17.98 9.46 -6.17
CA THR A 145 -19.14 10.37 -6.15
C THR A 145 -20.31 9.73 -6.90
N PHE A 146 -20.07 9.27 -8.13
CA PHE A 146 -21.10 8.63 -8.97
C PHE A 146 -21.71 7.39 -8.29
N SER A 147 -20.86 6.52 -7.74
CA SER A 147 -21.29 5.31 -7.03
C SER A 147 -22.13 5.64 -5.79
N ALA A 148 -21.69 6.60 -4.98
CA ALA A 148 -22.41 7.02 -3.79
C ALA A 148 -23.78 7.65 -4.12
N GLU A 149 -23.83 8.53 -5.12
CA GLU A 149 -25.08 9.16 -5.57
C GLU A 149 -26.05 8.14 -6.16
N LEU A 150 -25.56 7.19 -6.96
CA LEU A 150 -26.37 6.13 -7.53
C LEU A 150 -26.91 5.18 -6.46
N ALA A 151 -26.08 4.76 -5.50
CA ALA A 151 -26.52 3.92 -4.38
C ALA A 151 -27.59 4.63 -3.53
N ALA A 152 -27.37 5.91 -3.21
CA ALA A 152 -28.33 6.74 -2.48
C ALA A 152 -29.66 6.86 -3.24
N LYS A 153 -29.62 7.01 -4.56
CA LYS A 153 -30.81 7.11 -5.40
C LYS A 153 -31.59 5.80 -5.51
N LEU A 154 -30.88 4.68 -5.63
CA LEU A 154 -31.48 3.35 -5.69
C LEU A 154 -32.04 2.92 -4.33
N ASN A 155 -31.49 3.45 -3.22
CA ASN A 155 -31.94 3.24 -1.85
C ASN A 155 -32.07 1.74 -1.49
N VAL A 156 -31.06 0.96 -1.90
CA VAL A 156 -30.94 -0.47 -1.58
C VAL A 156 -29.81 -0.65 -0.57
N GLU A 157 -30.12 -1.27 0.56
CA GLU A 157 -29.15 -1.52 1.62
C GLU A 157 -28.00 -2.43 1.15
N GLY A 158 -26.76 -2.05 1.47
CA GLY A 158 -25.56 -2.81 1.12
C GLY A 158 -25.20 -2.81 -0.38
N LEU A 159 -25.90 -2.03 -1.22
CA LEU A 159 -25.67 -2.01 -2.66
C LEU A 159 -24.26 -1.53 -3.05
N SER A 160 -23.69 -0.56 -2.33
CA SER A 160 -22.33 -0.05 -2.58
C SER A 160 -21.23 -1.11 -2.45
N GLU A 161 -21.47 -2.12 -1.62
CA GLU A 161 -20.51 -3.18 -1.32
C GLU A 161 -20.58 -4.33 -2.34
N ARG A 162 -21.56 -4.29 -3.25
CA ARG A 162 -21.81 -5.35 -4.22
C ARG A 162 -20.86 -5.24 -5.42
N PRO A 163 -20.09 -6.29 -5.76
CA PRO A 163 -19.13 -6.24 -6.88
C PRO A 163 -19.77 -5.96 -8.24
N ASP A 164 -20.98 -6.47 -8.48
CA ASP A 164 -21.76 -6.22 -9.69
C ASP A 164 -22.19 -4.75 -9.79
N PHE A 165 -22.55 -4.13 -8.66
CA PHE A 165 -22.84 -2.71 -8.59
C PHE A 165 -21.58 -1.85 -8.83
N GLN A 166 -20.45 -2.23 -8.23
CA GLN A 166 -19.17 -1.54 -8.44
C GLN A 166 -18.74 -1.60 -9.91
N ARG A 167 -18.87 -2.77 -10.55
CA ARG A 167 -18.59 -2.94 -11.99
C ARG A 167 -19.53 -2.10 -12.84
N PHE A 168 -20.83 -2.10 -12.53
CA PHE A 168 -21.80 -1.26 -13.22
C PHE A 168 -21.44 0.23 -13.10
N CYS A 169 -21.07 0.70 -11.91
CA CYS A 169 -20.63 2.08 -11.72
C CYS A 169 -19.40 2.42 -12.57
N PHE A 170 -18.42 1.51 -12.60
CA PHE A 170 -17.21 1.66 -13.39
C PHE A 170 -17.53 1.83 -14.88
N ASP A 171 -18.38 0.96 -15.44
CA ASP A 171 -18.72 0.94 -16.86
C ASP A 171 -19.56 2.17 -17.30
N HIS A 172 -20.26 2.82 -16.36
CA HIS A 172 -21.23 3.89 -16.68
C HIS A 172 -20.82 5.30 -16.25
N CYS A 173 -19.91 5.46 -15.28
CA CYS A 173 -19.62 6.76 -14.66
C CYS A 173 -19.14 7.87 -15.62
N LEU A 174 -18.51 7.53 -16.75
CA LEU A 174 -18.03 8.51 -17.74
C LEU A 174 -19.06 8.80 -18.85
N HIS A 175 -20.13 8.03 -18.90
CA HIS A 175 -21.02 7.98 -20.07
C HIS A 175 -22.48 8.22 -19.74
N GLN A 176 -22.87 8.14 -18.47
CA GLN A 176 -24.25 8.31 -18.03
C GLN A 176 -24.33 9.25 -16.83
N SER A 177 -25.44 9.97 -16.75
CA SER A 177 -25.86 10.60 -15.51
C SER A 177 -26.34 9.55 -14.50
N VAL A 178 -26.37 9.92 -13.22
CA VAL A 178 -26.92 9.07 -12.15
C VAL A 178 -28.39 8.71 -12.41
N ASP A 179 -29.16 9.60 -13.06
CA ASP A 179 -30.55 9.34 -13.46
C ASP A 179 -30.66 8.23 -14.52
N GLU A 180 -29.86 8.32 -15.58
CA GLU A 180 -29.82 7.32 -16.65
C GLU A 180 -29.32 5.97 -16.13
N ALA A 181 -28.28 5.99 -15.28
CA ALA A 181 -27.71 4.80 -14.68
C ALA A 181 -28.68 4.12 -13.71
N ALA A 182 -29.46 4.87 -12.93
CA ALA A 182 -30.49 4.31 -12.06
C ALA A 182 -31.62 3.64 -12.85
N ALA A 183 -32.04 4.22 -13.97
CA ALA A 183 -33.00 3.59 -14.87
C ALA A 183 -32.42 2.32 -15.52
N ALA A 184 -31.15 2.37 -15.92
CA ALA A 184 -30.44 1.25 -16.52
C ALA A 184 -30.23 0.09 -15.53
N TRP A 185 -29.92 0.36 -14.26
CA TRP A 185 -29.75 -0.65 -13.21
C TRP A 185 -30.98 -1.54 -13.02
N TRP A 186 -32.18 -0.95 -13.06
CA TRP A 186 -33.42 -1.73 -12.97
C TRP A 186 -33.77 -2.48 -14.26
N THR A 187 -33.24 -2.01 -15.40
CA THR A 187 -33.48 -2.60 -16.71
C THR A 187 -32.49 -3.72 -17.04
N SER A 188 -31.26 -3.66 -16.50
CA SER A 188 -30.22 -4.66 -16.68
C SER A 188 -30.53 -6.00 -15.99
N GLY A 189 -31.52 -6.03 -15.10
CA GLY A 189 -32.22 -7.27 -14.77
C GLY A 189 -31.36 -8.37 -14.16
N GLU A 190 -30.54 -8.06 -13.15
CA GLU A 190 -30.09 -9.05 -12.16
C GLU A 190 -30.76 -8.79 -10.80
N THR A 191 -32.08 -8.64 -10.85
CA THR A 191 -32.94 -8.89 -9.68
C THR A 191 -33.44 -10.32 -9.74
N ASN A 192 -32.80 -11.23 -9.01
CA ASN A 192 -33.52 -12.28 -8.30
C ASN A 192 -32.72 -12.69 -7.04
N PRO A 193 -33.37 -12.79 -5.86
CA PRO A 193 -32.74 -13.30 -4.64
C PRO A 193 -32.27 -14.76 -4.76
#